data_AF-A0A9P1P2V2-F1
#
_entry.id   AF-A0A9P1P2V2-F1
#
_cell.length_a   1.000
_cell.length_b   1.000
_cell.length_c   1.000
_cell.angle_alpha   90.00
_cell.angle_beta   90.00
_cell.angle_gamma   90.00
#
_symmetry.space_group_name_H-M   'P 1'
#
loop_
_entity.id
_entity.type
_entity.pdbx_description
1 polymer ?
#
loop_
_entity_poly.entity_id
_entity_poly.type
_entity_poly.pdbx_seq_one_letter_code
_entity_poly.pdbx_strand_id
1 'polypeptide(L)'
;MFICPVCGYKYLQKIPRNCEVCNWNLELTEIHPEQLGWARETWKNLDSLQEKRKKKRVTVADLLPRINAIESELTAAKIERENLRNQLDWVLYHIETINPEQVTETLSKMRIWLEDNQAENPPMSEVGMDYTGLMELLASGEWKTADEYTWQIILYLTGREQMGWLNVEDIDNFPLTDLRTIDYLWDYYSSGLFGLTIQQQIWETVESDYSKFCDRIGWREGSWKYYDELIFNLNAPKGHLPVIPWRRRSCYGVGIATASEILSSFIERLLAATTDGRN
;
A
#
# COMPACT_ATOMS: atom_id res chain seq x y z
N MET A 1 -46.98 69.07 -16.66
CA MET A 1 -46.34 67.79 -16.27
C MET A 1 -47.43 66.74 -16.27
N PHE A 2 -47.38 65.79 -17.20
CA PHE A 2 -48.40 64.75 -17.31
C PHE A 2 -47.87 63.47 -16.64
N ILE A 3 -48.73 62.76 -15.91
CA ILE A 3 -48.37 61.53 -15.21
C ILE A 3 -49.24 60.40 -15.76
N CYS A 4 -48.62 59.30 -16.20
CA CYS A 4 -49.38 58.14 -16.62
C CYS A 4 -50.23 57.63 -15.45
N PRO A 5 -51.56 57.47 -15.61
CA PRO A 5 -52.44 57.11 -14.52
C PRO A 5 -52.33 55.63 -14.12
N VAL A 6 -51.61 54.81 -14.89
CA VAL A 6 -51.38 53.38 -14.65
C VAL A 6 -50.04 53.11 -13.97
N CYS A 7 -48.93 53.64 -14.49
CA CYS A 7 -47.58 53.35 -13.97
C CYS A 7 -46.92 54.53 -13.23
N GLY A 8 -47.50 55.73 -13.25
CA GLY A 8 -46.94 56.90 -12.56
C GLY A 8 -45.76 57.58 -13.26
N TYR A 9 -45.42 57.18 -14.50
CA TYR A 9 -44.32 57.79 -15.25
C TYR A 9 -44.62 59.26 -15.61
N LYS A 10 -43.63 60.13 -15.43
CA LYS A 10 -43.74 61.58 -15.51
C LYS A 10 -43.21 62.09 -16.86
N TYR A 11 -44.06 62.72 -17.66
CA TYR A 11 -43.68 63.38 -18.91
C TYR A 11 -43.48 64.89 -18.69
N LEU A 12 -42.31 65.38 -19.10
CA LEU A 12 -41.94 66.79 -18.99
C LEU A 12 -42.38 67.60 -20.23
N GLN A 13 -42.28 67.05 -21.45
CA GLN A 13 -42.83 67.63 -22.70
C GLN A 13 -43.07 66.53 -23.77
N LYS A 14 -44.03 66.77 -24.70
CA LYS A 14 -44.57 65.84 -25.71
C LYS A 14 -45.11 64.53 -25.11
N ILE A 15 -46.43 64.39 -25.08
CA ILE A 15 -47.10 63.17 -24.60
C ILE A 15 -47.22 62.21 -25.79
N PRO A 16 -46.56 61.05 -25.76
CA PRO A 16 -46.76 60.03 -26.79
C PRO A 16 -48.17 59.45 -26.69
N ARG A 17 -48.69 58.92 -27.81
CA ARG A 17 -50.00 58.27 -27.87
C ARG A 17 -50.16 57.15 -26.83
N ASN A 18 -49.09 56.43 -26.57
CA ASN A 18 -49.03 55.39 -25.56
C ASN A 18 -47.89 55.67 -24.56
N CYS A 19 -48.10 55.31 -23.30
CA CYS A 19 -47.06 55.43 -22.29
C CYS A 19 -45.88 54.51 -22.61
N GLU A 20 -44.66 55.05 -22.64
CA GLU A 20 -43.43 54.32 -22.95
C GLU A 20 -43.07 53.24 -21.92
N VAL A 21 -43.68 53.29 -20.73
CA VAL A 21 -43.42 52.34 -19.65
C VAL A 21 -44.46 51.21 -19.65
N CYS A 22 -45.76 51.53 -19.61
CA CYS A 22 -46.82 50.52 -19.51
C CYS A 22 -47.68 50.35 -20.78
N ASN A 23 -47.34 51.08 -21.85
CA ASN A 23 -48.05 51.12 -23.14
C ASN A 23 -49.52 51.57 -23.09
N TRP A 24 -49.96 52.16 -21.97
CA TRP A 24 -51.33 52.68 -21.82
C TRP A 24 -51.60 53.83 -22.79
N ASN A 25 -52.74 53.81 -23.48
CA ASN A 25 -53.13 54.89 -24.38
C ASN A 25 -53.44 56.17 -23.57
N LEU A 26 -52.63 57.22 -23.78
CA LEU A 26 -52.71 58.48 -23.04
C LEU A 26 -53.69 59.49 -23.68
N GLU A 27 -54.25 59.17 -24.86
CA GLU A 27 -55.23 60.01 -25.59
C GLU A 27 -56.69 59.68 -25.22
N LEU A 28 -56.92 58.69 -24.34
CA LEU A 28 -58.27 58.31 -23.91
C LEU A 28 -58.89 59.41 -23.03
N THR A 29 -59.99 60.00 -23.50
CA THR A 29 -60.70 61.11 -22.84
C THR A 29 -61.73 60.66 -21.81
N GLU A 30 -62.20 59.41 -21.89
CA GLU A 30 -63.14 58.81 -20.95
C GLU A 30 -62.57 57.50 -20.41
N ILE A 31 -62.25 57.48 -19.11
CA ILE A 31 -61.64 56.33 -18.44
C ILE A 31 -62.55 55.90 -17.29
N HIS A 32 -63.14 54.70 -17.40
CA HIS A 32 -63.96 54.15 -16.32
C HIS A 32 -63.10 53.74 -15.11
N PRO A 33 -63.49 54.03 -13.86
CA PRO A 33 -62.68 53.74 -12.66
C PRO A 33 -62.26 52.26 -12.54
N GLU A 34 -63.14 51.34 -12.93
CA GLU A 34 -62.87 49.89 -12.91
C GLU A 34 -61.79 49.47 -13.92
N GLN A 35 -61.81 50.05 -15.12
CA GLN A 35 -60.79 49.78 -16.14
C GLN A 35 -59.42 50.31 -15.71
N LEU A 36 -59.39 51.47 -15.06
CA LEU A 36 -58.15 52.04 -14.52
C LEU A 36 -57.62 51.22 -13.34
N GLY A 37 -58.51 50.74 -12.46
CA GLY A 37 -58.16 49.85 -11.35
C GLY A 37 -57.54 48.54 -11.84
N TRP A 38 -58.20 47.88 -12.80
CA TRP A 38 -57.67 46.67 -13.43
C TRP A 38 -56.33 46.91 -14.13
N ALA A 39 -56.18 48.01 -14.86
CA ALA A 39 -54.94 48.34 -15.56
C ALA A 39 -53.76 48.58 -14.61
N ARG A 40 -53.98 49.27 -13.49
CA ARG A 40 -52.96 49.47 -12.44
C ARG A 40 -52.50 48.15 -11.83
N GLU A 41 -53.44 47.27 -11.50
CA GLU A 41 -53.13 46.00 -10.86
C GLU A 41 -52.42 45.04 -11.83
N THR A 42 -52.89 44.99 -13.08
CA THR A 42 -52.26 44.20 -14.15
C THR A 42 -50.84 44.67 -14.42
N TRP A 43 -50.61 45.99 -14.45
CA TRP A 43 -49.28 46.55 -14.61
C TRP A 43 -48.34 46.19 -13.46
N LYS A 44 -48.79 46.32 -12.19
CA LYS A 44 -48.00 45.91 -11.02
C LYS A 44 -47.62 44.42 -11.07
N ASN A 45 -48.56 43.56 -11.45
CA ASN A 45 -48.31 42.13 -11.58
C ASN A 45 -47.30 41.84 -12.70
N LEU A 46 -47.45 42.45 -13.87
CA LEU A 46 -46.50 42.31 -14.98
C LEU A 46 -45.10 42.82 -14.64
N ASP A 47 -45.00 43.98 -14.00
CA ASP A 47 -43.73 44.57 -13.56
C ASP A 47 -43.03 43.65 -12.54
N SER A 48 -43.78 43.12 -11.56
CA SER A 48 -43.26 42.16 -10.59
C SER A 48 -42.77 40.85 -11.24
N LEU A 49 -43.46 40.37 -12.29
CA LEU A 49 -43.07 39.18 -13.05
C LEU A 49 -41.84 39.46 -13.92
N GLN A 50 -41.75 40.64 -14.52
CA GLN A 50 -40.57 41.07 -15.28
C GLN A 50 -39.34 41.18 -14.38
N GLU A 51 -39.46 41.73 -13.18
CA GLU A 51 -38.37 41.79 -12.21
C GLU A 51 -37.96 40.40 -11.68
N LYS A 52 -38.92 39.53 -11.37
CA LYS A 52 -38.63 38.11 -11.03
C LYS A 52 -37.93 37.40 -12.18
N ARG A 53 -38.32 37.67 -13.43
CA ARG A 53 -37.70 37.09 -14.63
C ARG A 53 -36.30 37.63 -14.87
N LYS A 54 -36.03 38.92 -14.62
CA LYS A 54 -34.67 39.50 -14.68
C LYS A 54 -33.76 38.89 -13.61
N LYS A 55 -34.24 38.74 -12.37
CA LYS A 55 -33.48 38.11 -11.27
C LYS A 55 -33.18 36.62 -11.50
N LYS A 56 -34.04 35.90 -12.21
CA LYS A 56 -33.80 34.50 -12.62
C LYS A 56 -32.98 34.37 -13.92
N ARG A 57 -32.70 35.48 -14.61
CA ARG A 57 -32.01 35.45 -15.90
C ARG A 57 -30.52 35.33 -15.64
N VAL A 58 -30.01 34.12 -15.79
CA VAL A 58 -28.56 33.87 -15.77
C VAL A 58 -27.92 34.67 -16.90
N THR A 59 -26.91 35.48 -16.56
CA THR A 59 -26.17 36.29 -17.52
C THR A 59 -24.89 35.57 -17.96
N VAL A 60 -24.28 36.05 -19.05
CA VAL A 60 -22.99 35.52 -19.52
C VAL A 60 -21.90 35.67 -18.45
N ALA A 61 -21.94 36.75 -17.67
CA ALA A 61 -21.01 37.00 -16.57
C ALA A 61 -21.13 35.96 -15.44
N ASP A 62 -22.34 35.46 -15.18
CA ASP A 62 -22.57 34.45 -14.14
C ASP A 62 -22.08 33.05 -14.57
N LEU A 63 -21.98 32.78 -15.88
CA LEU A 63 -21.53 31.50 -16.43
C LEU A 63 -20.02 31.45 -16.68
N LEU A 64 -19.38 32.59 -16.89
CA LEU A 64 -17.94 32.72 -17.17
C LEU A 64 -17.04 31.94 -16.20
N PRO A 65 -17.22 32.04 -14.86
CA PRO A 65 -16.40 31.26 -13.92
C PRO A 65 -16.58 29.75 -14.07
N ARG A 66 -17.81 29.29 -14.38
CA ARG A 66 -18.11 27.87 -14.59
C ARG A 66 -17.49 27.36 -15.88
N ILE A 67 -17.54 28.16 -16.95
CA ILE A 67 -16.90 27.84 -18.23
C ILE A 67 -15.39 27.73 -18.04
N ASN A 68 -14.76 28.71 -17.38
CA ASN A 68 -13.32 28.68 -17.13
C ASN A 68 -12.90 27.49 -16.24
N ALA A 69 -13.71 27.13 -15.24
CA ALA A 69 -13.47 25.96 -14.42
C ALA A 69 -13.54 24.66 -15.25
N ILE A 70 -14.57 24.51 -16.09
CA ILE A 70 -14.72 23.37 -16.99
C ILE A 70 -13.56 23.32 -18.00
N GLU A 71 -13.13 24.45 -18.53
CA GLU A 71 -11.96 24.51 -19.43
C GLU A 71 -10.69 24.08 -18.72
N SER A 72 -10.46 24.54 -17.50
CA SER A 72 -9.33 24.12 -16.68
C SER A 72 -9.35 22.62 -16.40
N GLU A 73 -10.49 22.08 -15.97
CA GLU A 73 -10.68 20.63 -15.76
C GLU A 73 -10.44 19.84 -17.04
N LEU A 74 -10.96 20.33 -18.18
CA LEU A 74 -10.75 19.71 -19.48
C LEU A 74 -9.27 19.72 -19.87
N THR A 75 -8.52 20.79 -19.59
CA THR A 75 -7.07 20.81 -19.84
C THR A 75 -6.31 19.83 -18.95
N ALA A 76 -6.65 19.75 -17.66
CA ALA A 76 -6.04 18.80 -16.73
C ALA A 76 -6.30 17.35 -17.16
N ALA A 77 -7.54 17.02 -17.51
CA ALA A 77 -7.92 15.69 -17.99
C ALA A 77 -7.23 15.31 -19.32
N LYS A 78 -6.98 16.29 -20.21
CA LYS A 78 -6.21 16.06 -21.44
C LYS A 78 -4.75 15.70 -21.13
N ILE A 79 -4.11 16.43 -20.22
CA ILE A 79 -2.73 16.16 -19.80
C ILE A 79 -2.63 14.79 -19.14
N GLU A 80 -3.57 14.46 -18.25
CA GLU A 80 -3.62 13.15 -17.60
C GLU A 80 -3.80 12.02 -18.61
N ARG A 81 -4.72 12.17 -19.56
CA ARG A 81 -4.92 11.20 -20.64
C ARG A 81 -3.67 11.02 -21.51
N GLU A 82 -2.96 12.10 -21.80
CA GLU A 82 -1.71 12.06 -22.56
C GLU A 82 -0.60 11.37 -21.76
N ASN A 83 -0.50 11.62 -20.46
CA ASN A 83 0.43 10.92 -19.57
C ASN A 83 0.13 9.41 -19.51
N LEU A 84 -1.14 9.03 -19.33
CA LEU A 84 -1.57 7.64 -19.35
C LEU A 84 -1.29 6.98 -20.70
N ARG A 85 -1.53 7.69 -21.80
CA ARG A 85 -1.20 7.21 -23.14
C ARG A 85 0.30 6.96 -23.29
N ASN A 86 1.14 7.89 -22.83
CA ASN A 86 2.60 7.71 -22.87
C ASN A 86 3.06 6.54 -22.01
N GLN A 87 2.44 6.31 -20.84
CA GLN A 87 2.71 5.13 -20.01
C GLN A 87 2.32 3.83 -20.73
N LEU A 88 1.14 3.80 -21.36
CA LEU A 88 0.69 2.67 -22.18
C LEU A 88 1.64 2.41 -23.36
N ASP A 89 2.04 3.46 -24.08
CA ASP A 89 2.97 3.35 -25.21
C ASP A 89 4.35 2.82 -24.75
N TRP A 90 4.81 3.21 -23.55
CA TRP A 90 6.04 2.68 -22.96
C TRP A 90 5.91 1.19 -22.60
N VAL A 91 4.79 0.78 -22.02
CA VAL A 91 4.51 -0.63 -21.70
C VAL A 91 4.41 -1.46 -22.98
N LEU A 92 3.74 -0.94 -24.01
CA LEU A 92 3.63 -1.59 -25.32
C LEU A 92 5.00 -1.76 -25.97
N TYR A 93 5.82 -0.71 -26.00
CA TYR A 93 7.19 -0.80 -26.49
C TYR A 93 8.00 -1.86 -25.73
N HIS A 94 7.86 -1.92 -24.40
CA HIS A 94 8.55 -2.93 -23.61
C HIS A 94 8.07 -4.34 -23.96
N ILE A 95 6.76 -4.56 -24.11
CA ILE A 95 6.19 -5.86 -24.51
C ILE A 95 6.62 -6.26 -25.92
N GLU A 96 6.65 -5.31 -26.87
CA GLU A 96 7.06 -5.56 -28.26
C GLU A 96 8.57 -5.82 -28.39
N THR A 97 9.39 -5.26 -27.49
CA THR A 97 10.84 -5.46 -27.49
C THR A 97 11.27 -6.72 -26.73
N ILE A 98 10.43 -7.27 -25.86
CA ILE A 98 10.72 -8.55 -25.24
C ILE A 98 10.46 -9.66 -26.26
N ASN A 99 11.47 -10.50 -26.49
CA ASN A 99 11.35 -11.68 -27.35
C ASN A 99 10.18 -12.56 -26.86
N PRO A 100 9.16 -12.85 -27.69
CA PRO A 100 8.02 -13.69 -27.31
C PRO A 100 8.45 -15.07 -26.79
N GLU A 101 9.58 -15.60 -27.26
CA GLU A 101 10.16 -16.85 -26.76
C GLU A 101 10.67 -16.70 -25.32
N GLN A 102 11.27 -15.57 -24.95
CA GLN A 102 11.69 -15.31 -23.58
C GLN A 102 10.50 -15.05 -22.65
N VAL A 103 9.44 -14.39 -23.12
CA VAL A 103 8.20 -14.23 -22.35
C VAL A 103 7.55 -15.58 -22.12
N THR A 104 7.37 -16.37 -23.17
CA THR A 104 6.76 -17.69 -23.05
C THR A 104 7.63 -18.65 -22.25
N GLU A 105 8.96 -18.57 -22.34
CA GLU A 105 9.88 -19.34 -21.49
C GLU A 105 9.81 -18.88 -20.04
N THR A 106 9.74 -17.58 -19.77
CA THR A 106 9.61 -17.04 -18.40
C THR A 106 8.25 -17.37 -17.81
N LEU A 107 7.16 -17.25 -18.57
CA LEU A 107 5.82 -17.63 -18.16
C LEU A 107 5.69 -19.15 -18.01
N SER A 108 6.41 -19.94 -18.82
CA SER A 108 6.48 -21.39 -18.64
C SER A 108 7.25 -21.75 -17.38
N LYS A 109 8.38 -21.08 -17.12
CA LYS A 109 9.16 -21.23 -15.88
C LYS A 109 8.36 -20.79 -14.66
N MET A 110 7.60 -19.70 -14.75
CA MET A 110 6.70 -19.24 -13.69
C MET A 110 5.50 -20.15 -13.51
N ARG A 111 4.93 -20.70 -14.59
CA ARG A 111 3.83 -21.66 -14.50
C ARG A 111 4.31 -22.99 -13.91
N ILE A 112 5.45 -23.49 -14.36
CA ILE A 112 6.12 -24.65 -13.77
C ILE A 112 6.44 -24.35 -12.30
N TRP A 113 6.96 -23.15 -11.99
CA TRP A 113 7.17 -22.73 -10.61
C TRP A 113 5.86 -22.66 -9.81
N LEU A 114 4.75 -22.15 -10.36
CA LEU A 114 3.44 -22.09 -9.68
C LEU A 114 2.78 -23.47 -9.54
N GLU A 115 3.01 -24.38 -10.49
CA GLU A 115 2.50 -25.76 -10.50
C GLU A 115 3.34 -26.65 -9.56
N ASP A 116 4.67 -26.49 -9.55
CA ASP A 116 5.60 -27.14 -8.63
C ASP A 116 5.49 -26.57 -7.20
N ASN A 117 5.09 -25.29 -7.06
CA ASN A 117 4.79 -24.63 -5.79
C ASN A 117 3.29 -24.63 -5.45
N GLN A 118 2.54 -25.68 -5.83
CA GLN A 118 1.40 -26.12 -5.01
C GLN A 118 1.87 -26.73 -3.66
N ALA A 119 2.94 -26.18 -3.07
CA ALA A 119 3.27 -26.35 -1.67
C ALA A 119 2.41 -25.35 -0.89
N GLU A 120 1.26 -25.83 -0.41
CA GLU A 120 0.35 -25.08 0.43
C GLU A 120 1.06 -24.58 1.70
N ASN A 121 1.25 -23.26 1.79
CA ASN A 121 1.62 -22.54 3.02
C ASN A 121 2.96 -22.98 3.65
N PRO A 122 3.54 -22.20 4.58
CA PRO A 122 4.52 -22.77 5.51
C PRO A 122 3.99 -24.11 6.05
N PRO A 123 4.83 -25.15 6.19
CA PRO A 123 4.39 -26.40 6.80
C PRO A 123 3.76 -26.03 8.15
N MET A 124 2.46 -26.24 8.31
CA MET A 124 1.76 -25.70 9.49
C MET A 124 2.32 -26.35 10.75
N SER A 125 2.43 -25.57 11.82
CA SER A 125 2.94 -26.00 13.12
C SER A 125 2.40 -27.36 13.57
N GLU A 126 3.27 -28.27 13.98
CA GLU A 126 2.84 -29.55 14.55
C GLU A 126 2.29 -29.38 15.98
N VAL A 127 2.53 -28.22 16.59
CA VAL A 127 2.03 -27.85 17.92
C VAL A 127 0.98 -26.74 17.90
N GLY A 128 0.52 -26.31 16.72
CA GLY A 128 -0.50 -25.27 16.57
C GLY A 128 -0.02 -23.83 16.86
N MET A 129 1.28 -23.57 16.71
CA MET A 129 1.88 -22.24 16.80
C MET A 129 1.41 -21.33 15.66
N ASP A 130 1.03 -20.10 16.01
CA ASP A 130 0.65 -19.07 15.07
C ASP A 130 1.85 -18.21 14.67
N TYR A 131 2.22 -18.30 13.39
CA TYR A 131 3.34 -17.56 12.80
C TYR A 131 2.93 -16.24 12.14
N THR A 132 1.67 -15.84 12.22
CA THR A 132 1.16 -14.61 11.56
C THR A 132 1.97 -13.38 11.96
N GLY A 133 2.29 -13.22 13.25
CA GLY A 133 3.13 -12.12 13.72
C GLY A 133 4.54 -12.13 13.11
N LEU A 134 5.14 -13.31 12.90
CA LEU A 134 6.45 -13.41 12.24
C LEU A 134 6.34 -13.05 10.76
N MET A 135 5.29 -13.52 10.08
CA MET A 135 5.02 -13.19 8.68
C MET A 135 4.86 -11.68 8.47
N GLU A 136 4.09 -11.00 9.33
CA GLU A 136 3.88 -9.55 9.25
C GLU A 136 5.17 -8.75 9.43
N LEU A 137 6.00 -9.14 10.39
CA LEU A 137 7.30 -8.50 10.65
C LEU A 137 8.26 -8.68 9.47
N LEU A 138 8.36 -9.90 8.93
CA LEU A 138 9.22 -10.21 7.79
C LEU A 138 8.73 -9.49 6.51
N ALA A 139 7.42 -9.51 6.24
CA ALA A 139 6.81 -8.81 5.11
C ALA A 139 7.02 -7.30 5.17
N SER A 140 7.03 -6.73 6.37
CA SER A 140 7.27 -5.29 6.59
C SER A 140 8.76 -4.91 6.56
N GLY A 141 9.66 -5.89 6.44
CA GLY A 141 11.11 -5.65 6.47
C GLY A 141 11.65 -5.26 7.84
N GLU A 142 10.93 -5.55 8.92
CA GLU A 142 11.32 -5.28 10.32
C GLU A 142 12.26 -6.39 10.83
N TRP A 143 13.40 -6.60 10.14
CA TRP A 143 14.28 -7.75 10.31
C TRP A 143 14.81 -7.95 11.73
N LYS A 144 15.13 -6.86 12.45
CA LYS A 144 15.60 -6.94 13.84
C LYS A 144 14.50 -7.45 14.76
N THR A 145 13.31 -6.90 14.63
CA THR A 145 12.13 -7.29 15.40
C THR A 145 11.71 -8.72 15.06
N ALA A 146 11.76 -9.11 13.78
CA ALA A 146 11.50 -10.48 13.33
C ALA A 146 12.49 -11.48 13.94
N ASP A 147 13.78 -11.12 14.04
CA ASP A 147 14.80 -11.95 14.68
C ASP A 147 14.58 -12.11 16.19
N GLU A 148 14.23 -11.02 16.89
CA GLU A 148 13.85 -11.05 18.30
C GLU A 148 12.59 -11.90 18.54
N TYR A 149 11.59 -11.77 17.67
CA TYR A 149 10.36 -12.54 17.75
C TYR A 149 10.60 -14.02 17.44
N THR A 150 11.44 -14.34 16.44
CA THR A 150 11.86 -15.71 16.15
C THR A 150 12.49 -16.37 17.37
N TRP A 151 13.35 -15.65 18.09
CA TRP A 151 13.95 -16.16 19.34
C TRP A 151 12.90 -16.42 20.43
N GLN A 152 11.90 -15.56 20.58
CA GLN A 152 10.81 -15.77 21.53
C GLN A 152 9.98 -17.00 21.18
N ILE A 153 9.67 -17.22 19.90
CA ILE A 153 8.98 -18.42 19.43
C ILE A 153 9.78 -19.67 19.81
N ILE A 154 11.09 -19.68 19.56
CA ILE A 154 11.93 -20.84 19.86
C ILE A 154 11.94 -21.16 21.36
N LEU A 155 12.04 -20.14 22.21
CA LEU A 155 11.98 -20.32 23.66
C LEU A 155 10.61 -20.82 24.12
N TYR A 156 9.53 -20.32 23.52
CA TYR A 156 8.16 -20.77 23.81
C TYR A 156 7.96 -22.24 23.44
N LEU A 157 8.38 -22.63 22.25
CA LEU A 157 8.25 -24.01 21.75
C LEU A 157 9.07 -25.02 22.56
N THR A 158 10.11 -24.57 23.24
CA THR A 158 10.96 -25.40 24.10
C THR A 158 10.59 -25.32 25.58
N GLY A 159 9.64 -24.45 25.98
CA GLY A 159 9.30 -24.22 27.39
C GLY A 159 10.43 -23.57 28.20
N ARG A 160 11.26 -22.76 27.54
CA ARG A 160 12.49 -22.14 28.07
C ARG A 160 12.41 -20.63 28.20
N GLU A 161 11.22 -20.04 28.15
CA GLU A 161 10.99 -18.59 28.15
C GLU A 161 11.60 -17.91 29.38
N GLN A 162 11.47 -18.53 30.55
CA GLN A 162 12.03 -18.00 31.80
C GLN A 162 13.55 -18.12 31.87
N MET A 163 14.11 -19.15 31.24
CA MET A 163 15.56 -19.41 31.23
C MET A 163 16.25 -18.48 30.22
N GLY A 164 15.64 -18.29 29.05
CA GLY A 164 16.17 -17.43 27.99
C GLY A 164 17.38 -18.01 27.26
N TRP A 165 17.63 -19.32 27.39
CA TRP A 165 18.71 -20.08 26.73
C TRP A 165 18.30 -21.54 26.54
N LEU A 166 18.91 -22.18 25.53
CA LEU A 166 18.66 -23.55 25.10
C LEU A 166 19.85 -24.48 25.41
N ASN A 167 19.56 -25.75 25.63
CA ASN A 167 20.52 -26.85 25.55
C ASN A 167 20.33 -27.65 24.26
N VAL A 168 21.27 -28.55 23.97
CA VAL A 168 21.17 -29.50 22.84
C VAL A 168 19.88 -30.33 22.91
N GLU A 169 19.53 -30.85 24.09
CA GLU A 169 18.29 -31.64 24.27
C GLU A 169 17.01 -30.85 23.94
N ASP A 170 16.99 -29.54 24.19
CA ASP A 170 15.84 -28.70 23.82
C ASP A 170 15.68 -28.61 22.29
N ILE A 171 16.80 -28.61 21.56
CA ILE A 171 16.84 -28.53 20.09
C ILE A 171 16.52 -29.89 19.47
N ASP A 172 17.03 -30.98 20.05
CA ASP A 172 16.76 -32.34 19.59
C ASP A 172 15.27 -32.68 19.66
N ASN A 173 14.56 -32.11 20.64
CA ASN A 173 13.11 -32.26 20.79
C ASN A 173 12.30 -31.15 20.10
N PHE A 174 12.95 -30.18 19.45
CA PHE A 174 12.26 -29.04 18.85
C PHE A 174 11.30 -29.49 17.74
N PRO A 175 10.06 -28.99 17.68
CA PRO A 175 9.09 -29.46 16.70
C PRO A 175 9.59 -29.26 15.25
N LEU A 176 9.72 -30.34 14.48
CA LEU A 176 10.44 -30.30 13.20
C LEU A 176 9.69 -29.45 12.17
N THR A 177 8.37 -29.60 12.16
CA THR A 177 7.49 -28.87 11.24
C THR A 177 7.61 -27.36 11.48
N ASP A 178 7.59 -26.94 12.74
CA ASP A 178 7.81 -25.56 13.18
C ASP A 178 9.18 -25.01 12.82
N LEU A 179 10.25 -25.81 12.94
CA LEU A 179 11.59 -25.38 12.55
C LEU A 179 11.65 -25.07 11.05
N ARG A 180 10.99 -25.91 10.24
CA ARG A 180 10.85 -25.72 8.80
C ARG A 180 9.95 -24.54 8.46
N THR A 181 8.89 -24.29 9.23
CA THR A 181 8.07 -23.09 9.09
C THR A 181 8.94 -21.84 9.23
N ILE A 182 9.71 -21.75 10.32
CA ILE A 182 10.58 -20.60 10.59
C ILE A 182 11.59 -20.44 9.46
N ASP A 183 12.28 -21.50 9.07
CA ASP A 183 13.27 -21.48 7.99
C ASP A 183 12.67 -21.01 6.65
N TYR A 184 11.52 -21.57 6.27
CA TYR A 184 10.79 -21.21 5.06
C TYR A 184 10.39 -19.72 5.04
N LEU A 185 9.88 -19.20 6.16
CA LEU A 185 9.47 -17.81 6.25
C LEU A 185 10.66 -16.86 6.07
N TRP A 186 11.80 -17.16 6.71
CA TRP A 186 13.01 -16.38 6.55
C TRP A 186 13.55 -16.42 5.11
N ASP A 187 13.55 -17.59 4.47
CA ASP A 187 13.98 -17.75 3.07
C ASP A 187 13.06 -16.99 2.11
N TYR A 188 11.75 -17.19 2.24
CA TYR A 188 10.73 -16.60 1.36
C TYR A 188 10.78 -15.07 1.36
N TYR A 189 10.68 -14.43 2.53
CA TYR A 189 10.62 -12.97 2.62
C TYR A 189 11.97 -12.31 2.32
N SER A 190 13.08 -13.04 2.48
CA SER A 190 14.41 -12.53 2.16
C SER A 190 14.84 -12.82 0.72
N SER A 191 13.98 -13.45 -0.09
CA SER A 191 14.31 -13.89 -1.45
C SER A 191 15.55 -14.81 -1.51
N GLY A 192 15.63 -15.76 -0.57
CA GLY A 192 16.70 -16.76 -0.51
C GLY A 192 18.03 -16.29 0.12
N LEU A 193 18.00 -15.18 0.86
CA LEU A 193 19.19 -14.62 1.51
C LEU A 193 19.39 -15.13 2.93
N PHE A 194 18.31 -15.33 3.68
CA PHE A 194 18.31 -15.65 5.12
C PHE A 194 17.59 -16.98 5.38
N GLY A 195 17.91 -17.62 6.49
CA GLY A 195 17.38 -18.93 6.85
C GLY A 195 18.45 -19.88 7.40
N LEU A 196 18.00 -20.88 8.15
CA LEU A 196 18.82 -21.96 8.68
C LEU A 196 19.32 -22.89 7.57
N THR A 197 18.53 -23.15 6.53
CA THR A 197 19.01 -23.92 5.36
C THR A 197 20.18 -23.21 4.69
N ILE A 198 20.11 -21.88 4.57
CA ILE A 198 21.19 -21.09 4.01
C ILE A 198 22.44 -21.12 4.91
N GLN A 199 22.25 -21.02 6.23
CA GLN A 199 23.34 -21.18 7.19
C GLN A 199 23.97 -22.58 7.12
N GLN A 200 23.16 -23.64 6.99
CA GLN A 200 23.62 -25.01 6.83
C GLN A 200 24.52 -25.17 5.60
N GLN A 201 24.14 -24.62 4.44
CA GLN A 201 24.97 -24.69 3.23
C GLN A 201 26.33 -24.04 3.46
N ILE A 202 26.35 -22.87 4.12
CA ILE A 202 27.59 -22.15 4.43
C ILE A 202 28.42 -22.93 5.45
N TRP A 203 27.79 -23.50 6.47
CA TRP A 203 28.42 -24.35 7.48
C TRP A 203 29.19 -25.53 6.87
N GLU A 204 28.59 -26.19 5.88
CA GLU A 204 29.24 -27.27 5.13
C GLU A 204 30.43 -26.78 4.32
N THR A 205 30.32 -25.63 3.65
CA THR A 205 31.41 -25.08 2.83
C THR A 205 32.67 -24.73 3.62
N VAL A 206 32.54 -24.53 4.93
CA VAL A 206 33.65 -24.22 5.83
C VAL A 206 34.08 -25.41 6.70
N GLU A 207 33.65 -26.62 6.35
CA GLU A 207 34.01 -27.87 7.05
C GLU A 207 33.71 -27.82 8.55
N SER A 208 32.56 -27.23 8.93
CA SER A 208 32.14 -27.06 10.33
C SER A 208 33.08 -26.20 11.20
N ASP A 209 33.89 -25.33 10.58
CA ASP A 209 34.68 -24.34 11.30
C ASP A 209 33.83 -23.10 11.66
N TYR A 210 33.41 -23.02 12.93
CA TYR A 210 32.58 -21.93 13.45
C TYR A 210 33.18 -20.54 13.29
N SER A 211 34.49 -20.44 13.35
CA SER A 211 35.18 -19.18 13.13
C SER A 211 35.02 -18.70 11.68
N LYS A 212 35.28 -19.58 10.71
CA LYS A 212 35.13 -19.27 9.28
C LYS A 212 33.67 -19.06 8.88
N PHE A 213 32.76 -19.83 9.46
CA PHE A 213 31.32 -19.65 9.28
C PHE A 213 30.90 -18.22 9.64
N CYS A 214 31.29 -17.76 10.82
CA CYS A 214 30.92 -16.43 11.32
C CYS A 214 31.56 -15.29 10.53
N ASP A 215 32.77 -15.48 9.99
CA ASP A 215 33.34 -14.53 9.02
C ASP A 215 32.49 -14.46 7.75
N ARG A 216 32.02 -15.60 7.24
CA ARG A 216 31.30 -15.69 5.96
C ARG A 216 29.92 -15.07 6.02
N ILE A 217 29.21 -15.25 7.12
CA ILE A 217 27.89 -14.67 7.34
C ILE A 217 27.95 -13.28 7.97
N GLY A 218 29.14 -12.76 8.30
CA GLY A 218 29.32 -11.38 8.78
C GLY A 218 29.03 -11.15 10.26
N TRP A 219 29.09 -12.19 11.09
CA TRP A 219 29.04 -12.08 12.56
C TRP A 219 30.41 -11.79 13.17
N ARG A 220 31.47 -11.87 12.37
CA ARG A 220 32.84 -11.57 12.80
C ARG A 220 33.58 -10.78 11.72
N GLU A 221 34.42 -9.86 12.17
CA GLU A 221 35.36 -9.12 11.32
C GLU A 221 36.63 -8.88 12.11
N GLY A 222 37.52 -9.88 12.15
CA GLY A 222 38.66 -9.94 13.08
C GLY A 222 38.25 -10.20 14.55
N SER A 223 37.16 -9.60 15.03
CA SER A 223 36.54 -9.83 16.33
C SER A 223 35.03 -10.07 16.21
N TRP A 224 34.45 -10.75 17.21
CA TRP A 224 33.01 -11.04 17.29
C TRP A 224 32.20 -9.76 17.41
N LYS A 225 31.23 -9.56 16.51
CA LYS A 225 30.33 -8.39 16.54
C LYS A 225 29.29 -8.54 17.65
N TYR A 226 28.88 -7.44 18.27
CA TYR A 226 27.73 -7.39 19.17
C TYR A 226 26.42 -7.48 18.37
N TYR A 227 25.32 -7.90 19.02
CA TYR A 227 24.01 -8.00 18.34
C TYR A 227 23.59 -6.68 17.70
N ASP A 228 23.83 -5.56 18.40
CA ASP A 228 23.52 -4.22 17.90
C ASP A 228 24.45 -3.73 16.77
N GLU A 229 25.53 -4.45 16.48
CA GLU A 229 26.45 -4.18 15.37
C GLU A 229 26.11 -5.02 14.11
N LEU A 230 25.11 -5.89 14.20
CA LEU A 230 24.65 -6.71 13.06
C LEU A 230 23.78 -5.90 12.09
N ILE A 231 23.67 -6.40 10.86
CA ILE A 231 22.97 -5.71 9.76
C ILE A 231 21.57 -6.32 9.61
N PHE A 232 20.55 -5.56 9.96
CA PHE A 232 19.15 -5.99 9.90
C PHE A 232 18.43 -5.43 8.66
N ASN A 233 18.96 -5.74 7.48
CA ASN A 233 18.35 -5.43 6.19
C ASN A 233 18.90 -6.37 5.10
N LEU A 234 18.32 -6.30 3.91
CA LEU A 234 18.66 -7.17 2.77
C LEU A 234 20.08 -6.97 2.20
N ASN A 235 20.83 -5.94 2.62
CA ASN A 235 22.24 -5.78 2.24
C ASN A 235 23.19 -6.63 3.10
N ALA A 236 22.66 -7.33 4.13
CA ALA A 236 23.47 -8.22 4.94
C ALA A 236 23.99 -9.43 4.12
N PRO A 237 25.11 -10.05 4.54
CA PRO A 237 25.61 -11.25 3.88
C PRO A 237 24.58 -12.39 3.84
N LYS A 238 24.69 -13.27 2.86
CA LYS A 238 23.88 -14.49 2.78
C LYS A 238 24.07 -15.32 4.06
N GLY A 239 22.97 -15.75 4.67
CA GLY A 239 22.95 -16.51 5.94
C GLY A 239 23.09 -15.66 7.21
N HIS A 240 23.13 -14.33 7.12
CA HIS A 240 23.33 -13.45 8.29
C HIS A 240 22.23 -13.57 9.34
N LEU A 241 20.99 -13.83 8.93
CA LEU A 241 19.81 -13.97 9.78
C LEU A 241 19.14 -15.35 9.52
N PRO A 242 18.38 -15.88 10.49
CA PRO A 242 18.23 -15.39 11.87
C PRO A 242 19.46 -15.72 12.75
N VAL A 243 19.64 -14.96 13.82
CA VAL A 243 20.76 -15.02 14.77
C VAL A 243 20.42 -15.97 15.93
N ILE A 244 20.10 -17.23 15.62
CA ILE A 244 19.68 -18.24 16.61
C ILE A 244 20.85 -18.76 17.46
N PRO A 245 21.97 -19.23 16.87
CA PRO A 245 23.07 -19.84 17.63
C PRO A 245 23.83 -18.87 18.54
N TRP A 246 23.65 -17.56 18.34
CA TRP A 246 24.46 -16.50 18.94
C TRP A 246 23.71 -15.71 20.04
N ARG A 247 22.42 -15.99 20.25
CA ARG A 247 21.59 -15.31 21.27
C ARG A 247 22.03 -15.67 22.70
N ARG A 248 22.53 -14.65 23.41
CA ARG A 248 23.07 -14.69 24.79
C ARG A 248 24.18 -15.73 25.01
N ARG A 249 25.37 -15.39 24.49
CA ARG A 249 26.72 -15.78 24.97
C ARG A 249 26.75 -16.89 26.04
N SER A 250 26.98 -18.13 25.61
CA SER A 250 27.68 -19.13 26.44
C SER A 250 29.14 -18.72 26.74
N CYS A 251 29.64 -17.62 26.18
CA CYS A 251 30.94 -17.01 26.51
C CYS A 251 31.04 -16.47 27.95
N TYR A 252 29.93 -16.35 28.70
CA TYR A 252 29.91 -15.98 30.12
C TYR A 252 29.53 -17.15 31.07
N GLY A 253 29.55 -18.40 30.58
CA GLY A 253 29.32 -19.57 31.43
C GLY A 253 27.87 -19.77 31.88
N VAL A 254 26.89 -19.29 31.11
CA VAL A 254 25.47 -19.57 31.34
C VAL A 254 24.98 -20.48 30.21
N GLY A 255 24.88 -21.78 30.51
CA GLY A 255 24.58 -22.85 29.55
C GLY A 255 25.72 -23.86 29.41
N ILE A 256 25.41 -25.11 29.07
CA ILE A 256 26.41 -26.19 28.90
C ILE A 256 26.95 -26.24 27.46
N ALA A 257 26.17 -25.78 26.48
CA ALA A 257 26.49 -25.86 25.06
C ALA A 257 27.10 -24.56 24.48
N THR A 258 28.08 -24.74 23.59
CA THR A 258 28.70 -23.69 22.78
C THR A 258 27.79 -23.27 21.63
N ALA A 259 27.98 -22.06 21.11
CA ALA A 259 27.24 -21.57 19.93
C ALA A 259 27.43 -22.46 18.69
N SER A 260 28.58 -23.13 18.58
CA SER A 260 28.84 -24.11 17.53
C SER A 260 27.98 -25.36 17.70
N GLU A 261 27.87 -25.90 18.91
CA GLU A 261 27.04 -27.07 19.20
C GLU A 261 25.56 -26.75 18.96
N ILE A 262 25.09 -25.57 19.39
CA ILE A 262 23.71 -25.12 19.13
C ILE A 262 23.43 -25.04 17.63
N LEU A 263 24.33 -24.45 16.84
CA LEU A 263 24.21 -24.40 15.38
C LEU A 263 24.15 -25.82 14.78
N SER A 264 25.07 -26.70 15.18
CA SER A 264 25.10 -28.08 14.72
C SER A 264 23.79 -28.81 15.03
N SER A 265 23.25 -28.70 16.25
CA SER A 265 22.00 -29.34 16.64
C SER A 265 20.80 -28.84 15.81
N PHE A 266 20.71 -27.52 15.55
CA PHE A 266 19.64 -27.00 14.68
C PHE A 266 19.76 -27.50 13.25
N ILE A 267 20.98 -27.58 12.71
CA ILE A 267 21.25 -28.12 11.38
C ILE A 267 20.86 -29.61 11.31
N GLU A 268 21.29 -30.42 12.28
CA GLU A 268 20.96 -31.84 12.35
C GLU A 268 19.45 -32.06 12.45
N ARG A 269 18.78 -31.27 13.32
CA ARG A 269 17.32 -31.32 13.46
C ARG A 269 16.61 -30.98 12.15
N LEU A 270 17.06 -29.95 11.44
CA LEU A 270 16.49 -29.55 10.14
C LEU A 270 16.63 -30.66 9.08
N LEU A 271 17.76 -31.40 9.10
CA LEU A 271 18.08 -32.47 8.15
C LEU A 271 17.43 -33.84 8.48
N ALA A 272 16.93 -34.03 9.70
CA ALA A 272 16.45 -35.32 10.23
C ALA A 272 15.36 -36.03 9.40
N ALA A 273 14.68 -35.37 8.46
CA ALA A 273 13.69 -36.02 7.58
C ALA A 273 14.22 -36.44 6.19
N THR A 274 15.50 -36.21 5.88
CA THR A 274 16.07 -36.66 4.59
C THR A 274 16.43 -38.15 4.58
N THR A 275 16.41 -38.81 5.74
CA THR A 275 16.84 -40.22 5.90
C THR A 275 15.70 -41.25 5.92
N ASP A 276 14.42 -40.84 5.95
CA ASP A 276 13.30 -41.79 6.10
C ASP A 276 12.56 -42.11 4.78
N GLY A 277 13.11 -41.68 3.63
CA GLY A 277 12.49 -41.79 2.30
C GLY A 277 13.19 -42.71 1.30
N ARG A 278 14.09 -43.59 1.73
CA ARG A 278 14.70 -44.63 0.88
C ARG A 278 14.57 -46.00 1.53
N ASN A 279 13.42 -46.64 1.31
CA ASN A 279 13.25 -48.10 1.34
C ASN A 279 12.38 -48.51 0.16
#